data_AF-A0A3N5QN97-F1
#
_entry.id   AF-A0A3N5QN97-F1
#
_cell.length_a   1.000
_cell.length_b   1.000
_cell.length_c   1.000
_cell.angle_alpha   90.00
_cell.angle_beta   90.00
_cell.angle_gamma   90.00
#
_symmetry.space_group_name_H-M   'P 1'
#
loop_
_entity.id
_entity.type
_entity.pdbx_description
1 polymer ?
#
loop_
_entity_poly.entity_id
_entity_poly.type
_entity_poly.pdbx_seq_one_letter_code
_entity_poly.pdbx_strand_id
1 'polypeptide(L)'
;MNRREFLSNSFTTGLSLLAAGTLLQSCNGNLRSKLFNEPPATFRNKLLSKTGYAILHYASLAPSGHNTQPWSVKVLAENEWVLAVDPLRRLPAVDPTNRELFLALGAFIENLSLAAGVRGYAIRVDLLAQTTQDEEVAKITLHKATPRDYSLNRLVLRRTVKSGLLPKELKDADLRVLTEPLKDRLFYFPRSTSHAKCIADGIVESYRVQTDRDRAQKELAQWIRLGEKQARKHRDGLTAQGMDITGPAGWYVDHFMNQADVMTPLFRKKAIEKTIKQTREGAGWLIITSPGNTVADLIETGRRFEQMALLARERRIAIHPMTQLLEEESGQQVVNTNHGPKIMPQFVLRVGYVEKYPDPVSLRRPVDWFLKS
;
A
#
# COMPACT_ATOMS: atom_id res chain seq x y z
N MET A 1 -13.61 33.21 -11.20
CA MET A 1 -12.42 32.41 -11.53
C MET A 1 -12.90 31.04 -12.00
N ASN A 2 -12.76 30.73 -13.29
CA ASN A 2 -13.48 29.62 -13.91
C ASN A 2 -12.82 28.27 -13.58
N ARG A 3 -13.61 27.19 -13.40
CA ARG A 3 -13.13 25.84 -13.00
C ARG A 3 -12.06 25.30 -13.97
N ARG A 4 -12.12 25.71 -15.24
CA ARG A 4 -11.12 25.40 -16.28
C ARG A 4 -9.82 26.20 -16.15
N GLU A 5 -9.86 27.46 -15.71
CA GLU A 5 -8.68 28.33 -15.61
C GLU A 5 -7.79 27.95 -14.44
N PHE A 6 -8.38 27.57 -13.30
CA PHE A 6 -7.60 27.08 -12.15
C PHE A 6 -6.86 25.77 -12.46
N LEU A 7 -7.49 24.86 -13.22
CA LEU A 7 -6.88 23.59 -13.64
C LEU A 7 -5.81 23.76 -14.72
N SER A 8 -5.92 24.81 -15.55
CA SER A 8 -4.92 25.17 -16.56
C SER A 8 -3.67 25.81 -15.95
N ASN A 9 -3.84 26.72 -15.00
CA ASN A 9 -2.74 27.59 -14.55
C ASN A 9 -2.02 27.11 -13.29
N SER A 10 -2.57 26.15 -12.54
CA SER A 10 -1.95 25.67 -11.28
C SER A 10 -0.85 24.62 -11.48
N PHE A 11 -0.54 24.23 -12.71
CA PHE A 11 0.48 23.21 -13.02
C PHE A 11 1.70 23.73 -13.78
N THR A 12 1.77 25.01 -14.14
CA THR A 12 2.76 25.51 -15.13
C THR A 12 3.58 26.74 -14.76
N THR A 13 3.44 27.36 -13.59
CA THR A 13 4.30 28.51 -13.24
C THR A 13 4.81 28.46 -11.81
N GLY A 14 6.10 28.13 -11.68
CA GLY A 14 6.90 28.70 -10.61
C GLY A 14 7.08 30.19 -10.92
N LEU A 15 6.42 31.06 -10.17
CA LEU A 15 6.75 32.47 -10.13
C LEU A 15 6.63 33.01 -8.70
N SER A 16 7.74 33.63 -8.33
CA SER A 16 8.13 34.27 -7.09
C SER A 16 7.07 35.20 -6.50
N LEU A 17 6.65 34.93 -5.26
CA LEU A 17 6.18 35.96 -4.33
C LEU A 17 6.94 35.79 -3.02
N LEU A 18 7.98 36.62 -2.89
CA LEU A 18 8.66 36.87 -1.62
C LEU A 18 7.74 37.69 -0.71
N ALA A 19 7.89 37.44 0.60
CA ALA A 19 7.39 38.24 1.73
C ALA A 19 5.90 38.13 2.12
N ALA A 20 5.54 36.94 2.64
CA ALA A 20 4.71 36.82 3.84
C ALA A 20 5.13 35.53 4.57
N GLY A 21 6.41 35.49 4.94
CA GLY A 21 7.00 34.41 5.72
C GLY A 21 6.52 34.47 7.16
N THR A 22 6.38 33.27 7.75
CA THR A 22 6.18 32.98 9.18
C THR A 22 4.84 33.42 9.77
N LEU A 23 3.88 32.49 9.88
CA LEU A 23 2.99 32.30 11.05
C LEU A 23 1.89 31.20 10.92
N LEU A 24 1.98 30.25 9.97
CA LEU A 24 1.04 29.09 9.93
C LEU A 24 1.70 27.71 9.88
N GLN A 25 2.97 27.61 10.26
CA GLN A 25 3.66 26.32 10.46
C GLN A 25 4.20 26.22 11.87
N SER A 26 3.32 26.03 12.84
CA SER A 26 3.69 25.37 14.10
C SER A 26 2.41 24.90 14.78
N CYS A 27 2.40 23.64 15.20
CA CYS A 27 1.29 22.94 15.89
C CYS A 27 0.17 22.36 14.98
N ASN A 28 0.50 21.50 14.00
CA ASN A 28 -0.50 20.54 13.49
C ASN A 28 0.19 19.34 12.84
N GLY A 29 0.34 18.24 13.58
CA GLY A 29 0.71 16.95 12.99
C GLY A 29 -0.27 16.56 11.87
N ASN A 30 0.19 15.73 10.92
CA ASN A 30 -0.69 15.27 9.84
C ASN A 30 -1.90 14.49 10.39
N LEU A 31 -3.00 14.40 9.63
CA LEU A 31 -4.23 13.76 10.10
C LEU A 31 -3.98 12.35 10.65
N ARG A 32 -3.08 11.60 10.03
CA ARG A 32 -2.70 10.27 10.50
C ARG A 32 -2.09 10.32 11.90
N SER A 33 -1.12 11.20 12.17
CA SER A 33 -0.46 11.26 13.49
C SER A 33 -1.46 11.66 14.58
N LYS A 34 -2.41 12.54 14.27
CA LYS A 34 -3.50 12.88 15.19
C LYS A 34 -4.36 11.66 15.53
N LEU A 35 -4.83 10.94 14.51
CA LEU A 35 -5.69 9.77 14.67
C LEU A 35 -4.97 8.55 15.27
N PHE A 36 -3.65 8.43 15.04
CA PHE A 36 -2.83 7.34 15.57
C PHE A 36 -2.65 7.45 17.09
N ASN A 37 -2.60 8.68 17.61
CA ASN A 37 -2.46 8.97 19.03
C ASN A 37 -3.81 9.07 19.75
N GLU A 38 -4.94 8.94 19.05
CA GLU A 38 -6.24 8.87 19.71
C GLU A 38 -6.28 7.60 20.58
N PRO A 39 -6.69 7.71 21.86
CA PRO A 39 -6.83 6.52 22.69
C PRO A 39 -7.81 5.56 22.01
N PRO A 40 -7.54 4.24 22.08
CA PRO A 40 -8.48 3.28 21.53
C PRO A 40 -9.86 3.52 22.16
N ALA A 41 -10.90 3.46 21.33
CA ALA A 41 -12.26 3.37 21.85
C ALA A 41 -12.30 2.24 22.88
N THR A 42 -13.12 2.36 23.93
CA THR A 42 -13.24 1.32 24.96
C THR A 42 -13.49 -0.02 24.30
N PHE A 43 -12.45 -0.85 24.30
CA PHE A 43 -12.41 -2.09 23.55
C PHE A 43 -13.50 -3.03 24.07
N ARG A 44 -14.39 -3.51 23.18
CA ARG A 44 -15.64 -4.17 23.59
C ARG A 44 -15.59 -5.70 23.60
N ASN A 45 -14.58 -6.34 23.00
CA ASN A 45 -14.52 -7.79 22.95
C ASN A 45 -13.92 -8.34 24.27
N LYS A 46 -14.67 -9.18 25.00
CA LYS A 46 -14.22 -9.71 26.29
C LYS A 46 -13.06 -10.72 26.17
N LEU A 47 -12.84 -11.28 24.98
CA LEU A 47 -11.85 -12.31 24.75
C LEU A 47 -10.47 -11.76 24.37
N LEU A 48 -10.35 -10.53 23.86
CA LEU A 48 -9.06 -9.99 23.43
C LEU A 48 -8.45 -9.10 24.52
N SER A 49 -7.24 -9.45 24.96
CA SER A 49 -6.51 -8.67 25.97
C SER A 49 -5.94 -7.37 25.39
N LYS A 50 -5.50 -6.46 26.28
CA LYS A 50 -4.78 -5.22 25.89
C LYS A 50 -3.55 -5.53 25.01
N THR A 51 -2.87 -6.63 25.28
CA THR A 51 -1.74 -7.10 24.48
C THR A 51 -2.19 -7.53 23.09
N GLY A 52 -3.25 -8.34 23.00
CA GLY A 52 -3.84 -8.74 21.72
C GLY A 52 -4.31 -7.55 20.89
N TYR A 53 -4.97 -6.58 21.51
CA TYR A 53 -5.36 -5.31 20.86
C TYR A 53 -4.16 -4.59 20.26
N ALA A 54 -3.10 -4.41 21.03
CA ALA A 54 -1.90 -3.73 20.56
C ALA A 54 -1.24 -4.48 19.39
N ILE A 55 -1.21 -5.82 19.42
CA ILE A 55 -0.71 -6.65 18.32
C ILE A 55 -1.52 -6.42 17.05
N LEU A 56 -2.85 -6.46 17.12
CA LEU A 56 -3.73 -6.23 15.98
C LEU A 56 -3.65 -4.80 15.45
N HIS A 57 -3.45 -3.81 16.34
CA HIS A 57 -3.21 -2.44 15.94
C HIS A 57 -1.98 -2.32 15.03
N TYR A 58 -0.84 -2.89 15.44
CA TYR A 58 0.37 -2.90 14.60
C TYR A 58 0.19 -3.75 13.33
N ALA A 59 -0.49 -4.90 13.40
CA ALA A 59 -0.81 -5.72 12.23
C ALA A 59 -1.55 -4.91 11.15
N SER A 60 -2.52 -4.09 11.57
CA SER A 60 -3.31 -3.23 10.68
C SER A 60 -2.50 -2.19 9.89
N LEU A 61 -1.25 -1.92 10.26
CA LEU A 61 -0.40 -0.98 9.53
C LEU A 61 0.08 -1.52 8.17
N ALA A 62 -0.18 -2.81 7.90
CA ALA A 62 0.11 -3.45 6.63
C ALA A 62 -0.44 -2.64 5.43
N PRO A 63 0.26 -2.66 4.29
CA PRO A 63 -0.24 -2.12 3.04
C PRO A 63 -1.31 -3.03 2.43
N SER A 64 -2.21 -2.43 1.64
CA SER A 64 -3.16 -3.17 0.81
C SER A 64 -3.52 -2.35 -0.43
N GLY A 65 -4.02 -3.01 -1.48
CA GLY A 65 -4.58 -2.36 -2.67
C GLY A 65 -5.56 -1.27 -2.26
N HIS A 66 -5.44 -0.08 -2.87
CA HIS A 66 -6.21 1.13 -2.55
C HIS A 66 -6.33 1.51 -1.05
N ASN A 67 -5.49 0.94 -0.17
CA ASN A 67 -5.67 1.00 1.29
C ASN A 67 -7.05 0.50 1.76
N THR A 68 -7.63 -0.51 1.07
CA THR A 68 -8.90 -1.15 1.44
C THR A 68 -8.86 -1.82 2.80
N GLN A 69 -7.69 -2.26 3.28
CA GLN A 69 -7.51 -3.00 4.54
C GLN A 69 -8.44 -4.23 4.59
N PRO A 70 -8.29 -5.22 3.69
CA PRO A 70 -9.34 -6.21 3.39
C PRO A 70 -9.45 -7.34 4.44
N TRP A 71 -8.92 -7.14 5.63
CA TRP A 71 -8.91 -8.10 6.72
C TRP A 71 -10.03 -7.87 7.72
N SER A 72 -10.43 -8.97 8.35
CA SER A 72 -11.21 -9.05 9.57
C SER A 72 -10.62 -10.12 10.48
N VAL A 73 -10.85 -10.01 11.79
CA VAL A 73 -10.30 -10.95 12.79
C VAL A 73 -11.42 -11.42 13.69
N LYS A 74 -11.65 -12.73 13.73
CA LYS A 74 -12.52 -13.37 14.71
C LYS A 74 -11.69 -13.81 15.91
N VAL A 75 -12.06 -13.41 17.12
CA VAL A 75 -11.33 -13.75 18.35
C VAL A 75 -11.98 -14.99 18.95
N LEU A 76 -11.34 -16.16 18.85
CA LEU A 76 -11.84 -17.42 19.42
C LEU A 76 -11.48 -17.53 20.90
N ALA A 77 -10.28 -17.10 21.26
CA ALA A 77 -9.78 -16.96 22.63
C ALA A 77 -8.72 -15.85 22.70
N GLU A 78 -8.20 -15.56 23.89
CA GLU A 78 -7.21 -14.48 24.09
C GLU A 78 -6.02 -14.57 23.14
N ASN A 79 -5.51 -15.79 22.93
CA ASN A 79 -4.32 -16.07 22.13
C ASN A 79 -4.65 -16.88 20.86
N GLU A 80 -5.91 -16.95 20.45
CA GLU A 80 -6.35 -17.75 19.30
C GLU A 80 -7.36 -16.98 18.45
N TRP A 81 -6.97 -16.64 17.23
CA TRP A 81 -7.75 -15.80 16.33
C TRP A 81 -7.88 -16.44 14.95
N VAL A 82 -8.91 -16.07 14.20
CA VAL A 82 -9.02 -16.40 12.77
C VAL A 82 -8.92 -15.11 11.98
N LEU A 83 -7.91 -15.02 11.12
CA LEU A 83 -7.79 -13.99 10.08
C LEU A 83 -8.71 -14.38 8.93
N ALA A 84 -9.58 -13.46 8.55
CA ALA A 84 -10.54 -13.64 7.47
C ALA A 84 -10.57 -12.43 6.53
N VAL A 85 -11.05 -12.64 5.30
CA VAL A 85 -11.38 -11.59 4.35
C VAL A 85 -12.60 -10.81 4.84
N ASP A 86 -12.59 -9.49 4.66
CA ASP A 86 -13.78 -8.65 4.72
C ASP A 86 -14.36 -8.52 3.28
N PRO A 87 -15.48 -9.18 2.95
CA PRO A 87 -16.00 -9.22 1.58
C PRO A 87 -16.34 -7.83 1.02
N LEU A 88 -16.71 -6.89 1.89
CA LEU A 88 -17.05 -5.51 1.50
C LEU A 88 -15.81 -4.68 1.10
N ARG A 89 -14.61 -5.24 1.24
CA ARG A 89 -13.32 -4.59 1.00
C ARG A 89 -12.53 -5.23 -0.12
N ARG A 90 -13.14 -6.16 -0.85
CA ARG A 90 -12.61 -6.71 -2.10
C ARG A 90 -12.58 -5.62 -3.19
N LEU A 91 -11.74 -5.84 -4.18
CA LEU A 91 -11.60 -5.00 -5.37
C LEU A 91 -11.98 -5.81 -6.62
N PRO A 92 -13.25 -6.23 -6.78
CA PRO A 92 -13.66 -7.12 -7.87
C PRO A 92 -13.39 -6.56 -9.29
N ALA A 93 -13.21 -5.24 -9.44
CA ALA A 93 -12.87 -4.64 -10.72
C ALA A 93 -11.37 -4.73 -11.04
N VAL A 94 -10.46 -4.46 -10.11
CA VAL A 94 -9.00 -4.47 -10.37
C VAL A 94 -8.28 -5.74 -9.88
N ASP A 95 -8.82 -6.44 -8.88
CA ASP A 95 -8.30 -7.70 -8.32
C ASP A 95 -9.38 -8.79 -8.23
N PRO A 96 -9.96 -9.23 -9.37
CA PRO A 96 -11.08 -10.18 -9.39
C PRO A 96 -10.74 -11.56 -8.80
N THR A 97 -9.47 -11.93 -8.77
CA THR A 97 -8.97 -13.20 -8.24
C THR A 97 -8.50 -13.11 -6.79
N ASN A 98 -8.60 -11.92 -6.16
CA ASN A 98 -8.10 -11.62 -4.80
C ASN A 98 -6.60 -11.91 -4.61
N ARG A 99 -5.81 -11.85 -5.67
CA ARG A 99 -4.36 -12.10 -5.62
C ARG A 99 -3.68 -11.07 -4.72
N GLU A 100 -3.98 -9.79 -4.94
CA GLU A 100 -3.39 -8.69 -4.16
C GLU A 100 -3.93 -8.64 -2.74
N LEU A 101 -5.20 -9.00 -2.58
CA LEU A 101 -5.82 -9.17 -1.29
C LEU A 101 -5.04 -10.17 -0.43
N PHE A 102 -4.71 -11.36 -0.96
CA PHE A 102 -3.96 -12.37 -0.21
C PHE A 102 -2.51 -11.95 0.05
N LEU A 103 -1.86 -11.23 -0.87
CA LEU A 103 -0.56 -10.59 -0.60
C LEU A 103 -0.66 -9.58 0.57
N ALA A 104 -1.73 -8.80 0.65
CA ALA A 104 -1.98 -7.87 1.74
C ALA A 104 -2.24 -8.58 3.09
N LEU A 105 -2.91 -9.74 3.08
CA LEU A 105 -3.06 -10.58 4.27
C LEU A 105 -1.72 -11.16 4.74
N GLY A 106 -0.84 -11.52 3.80
CA GLY A 106 0.54 -11.88 4.12
C GLY A 106 1.26 -10.76 4.85
N ALA A 107 1.20 -9.53 4.33
CA ALA A 107 1.80 -8.37 4.99
C ALA A 107 1.19 -8.10 6.39
N PHE A 108 -0.12 -8.32 6.55
CA PHE A 108 -0.80 -8.24 7.85
C PHE A 108 -0.25 -9.27 8.85
N ILE A 109 -0.12 -10.54 8.44
CA ILE A 109 0.44 -11.62 9.27
C ILE A 109 1.88 -11.30 9.69
N GLU A 110 2.68 -10.72 8.80
CA GLU A 110 4.06 -10.35 9.15
C GLU A 110 4.12 -9.25 10.21
N ASN A 111 3.32 -8.19 10.05
CA ASN A 111 3.23 -7.12 11.04
C ASN A 111 2.70 -7.65 12.38
N LEU A 112 1.75 -8.59 12.35
CA LEU A 112 1.26 -9.30 13.52
C LEU A 112 2.39 -10.09 14.20
N SER A 113 3.18 -10.84 13.44
CA SER A 113 4.31 -11.63 13.94
C SER A 113 5.36 -10.74 14.62
N LEU A 114 5.72 -9.62 14.00
CA LEU A 114 6.67 -8.66 14.56
C LEU A 114 6.16 -8.04 15.86
N ALA A 115 4.89 -7.62 15.88
CA ALA A 115 4.26 -7.04 17.06
C ALA A 115 4.11 -8.05 18.21
N ALA A 116 3.74 -9.29 17.90
CA ALA A 116 3.69 -10.39 18.86
C ALA A 116 5.08 -10.69 19.44
N GLY A 117 6.11 -10.74 18.58
CA GLY A 117 7.50 -10.97 18.96
C GLY A 117 8.00 -9.99 20.01
N VAL A 118 7.80 -8.69 19.79
CA VAL A 118 8.18 -7.64 20.76
C VAL A 118 7.46 -7.79 22.11
N ARG A 119 6.29 -8.42 22.10
CA ARG A 119 5.47 -8.65 23.30
C ARG A 119 5.68 -10.02 23.95
N GLY A 120 6.73 -10.75 23.56
CA GLY A 120 7.07 -12.05 24.15
C GLY A 120 6.16 -13.18 23.65
N TYR A 121 5.70 -13.10 22.40
CA TYR A 121 4.94 -14.16 21.75
C TYR A 121 5.56 -14.53 20.40
N ALA A 122 5.59 -15.82 20.09
CA ALA A 122 5.69 -16.31 18.72
C ALA A 122 4.28 -16.60 18.20
N ILE A 123 4.10 -16.55 16.88
CA ILE A 123 2.83 -16.93 16.25
C ILE A 123 2.98 -18.24 15.49
N ARG A 124 1.95 -19.08 15.58
CA ARG A 124 1.69 -20.18 14.66
C ARG A 124 0.57 -19.76 13.73
N VAL A 125 0.74 -20.03 12.43
CA VAL A 125 -0.24 -19.73 11.38
C VAL A 125 -0.60 -21.04 10.71
N ASP A 126 -1.83 -21.50 10.92
CA ASP A 126 -2.39 -22.67 10.24
C ASP A 126 -3.35 -22.15 9.15
N LEU A 127 -3.02 -22.37 7.88
CA LEU A 127 -3.84 -21.93 6.75
C LEU A 127 -5.15 -22.74 6.71
N LEU A 128 -6.27 -22.02 6.59
CA LEU A 128 -7.61 -22.59 6.45
C LEU A 128 -8.07 -22.53 4.98
N ALA A 129 -7.80 -21.41 4.31
CA ALA A 129 -8.15 -21.19 2.92
C ALA A 129 -7.39 -22.14 1.98
N GLN A 130 -8.14 -22.81 1.11
CA GLN A 130 -7.64 -23.62 0.00
C GLN A 130 -7.56 -22.79 -1.29
N THR A 131 -8.44 -21.79 -1.43
CA THR A 131 -8.49 -20.91 -2.60
C THR A 131 -8.46 -19.43 -2.19
N THR A 132 -8.13 -18.55 -3.14
CA THR A 132 -8.18 -17.10 -2.91
C THR A 132 -9.62 -16.56 -2.85
N GLN A 133 -10.64 -17.41 -2.96
CA GLN A 133 -12.04 -17.02 -2.79
C GLN A 133 -12.56 -17.26 -1.38
N ASP A 134 -11.89 -18.11 -0.59
CA ASP A 134 -12.29 -18.44 0.77
C ASP A 134 -12.21 -17.22 1.70
N GLU A 135 -13.16 -17.12 2.62
CA GLU A 135 -13.19 -16.01 3.58
C GLU A 135 -12.35 -16.26 4.82
N GLU A 136 -12.40 -17.45 5.42
CA GLU A 136 -11.53 -17.79 6.55
C GLU A 136 -10.16 -18.22 6.01
N VAL A 137 -9.13 -17.42 6.32
CA VAL A 137 -7.82 -17.54 5.66
C VAL A 137 -6.84 -18.31 6.51
N ALA A 138 -6.69 -17.93 7.78
CA ALA A 138 -5.71 -18.56 8.66
C ALA A 138 -6.15 -18.50 10.11
N LYS A 139 -5.92 -19.60 10.82
CA LYS A 139 -5.94 -19.64 12.28
C LYS A 139 -4.57 -19.19 12.80
N ILE A 140 -4.59 -18.23 13.71
CA ILE A 140 -3.40 -17.63 14.32
C ILE A 140 -3.42 -17.95 15.81
N THR A 141 -2.37 -18.63 16.28
CA THR A 141 -2.20 -18.95 17.70
C THR A 141 -0.94 -18.28 18.24
N LEU A 142 -1.06 -17.59 19.37
CA LEU A 142 0.05 -16.94 20.07
C LEU A 142 0.58 -17.85 21.16
N HIS A 143 1.88 -18.10 21.14
CA HIS A 143 2.59 -18.90 22.16
C HIS A 143 3.64 -18.03 22.84
N LYS A 144 3.80 -18.19 24.16
CA LYS A 144 4.84 -17.47 24.90
C LYS A 144 6.22 -17.79 24.30
N ALA A 145 7.01 -16.75 24.11
CA ALA A 145 8.36 -16.85 23.56
C ALA A 145 9.25 -15.73 24.13
N THR A 146 10.56 -15.84 23.92
CA THR A 146 11.49 -14.76 24.25
C THR A 146 11.13 -13.50 23.47
N PRO A 147 11.02 -12.33 24.11
CA PRO A 147 10.79 -11.07 23.40
C PRO A 147 11.83 -10.81 22.33
N ARG A 148 11.36 -10.42 21.14
CA ARG A 148 12.22 -10.02 20.03
C ARG A 148 12.68 -8.58 20.24
N ASP A 149 13.98 -8.34 20.12
CA ASP A 149 14.52 -6.98 19.99
C ASP A 149 14.18 -6.43 18.60
N TYR A 150 13.11 -5.63 18.53
CA TYR A 150 12.63 -5.02 17.30
C TYR A 150 11.89 -3.71 17.57
N SER A 151 12.22 -2.67 16.81
CA SER A 151 11.53 -1.39 16.93
C SER A 151 10.23 -1.37 16.13
N LEU A 152 9.08 -1.42 16.83
CA LEU A 152 7.76 -1.31 16.18
C LEU A 152 7.54 0.03 15.47
N ASN A 153 8.36 1.05 15.74
CA ASN A 153 8.38 2.29 14.96
C ASN A 153 8.65 2.05 13.47
N ARG A 154 9.31 0.95 13.09
CA ARG A 154 9.47 0.55 11.69
C ARG A 154 8.12 0.36 11.00
N LEU A 155 7.16 -0.29 11.68
CA LEU A 155 5.79 -0.47 11.19
C LEU A 155 5.05 0.88 11.13
N VAL A 156 5.21 1.69 12.17
CA VAL A 156 4.56 3.01 12.28
C VAL A 156 5.01 3.95 11.18
N LEU A 157 6.29 3.92 10.81
CA LEU A 157 6.91 4.88 9.90
C LEU A 157 6.96 4.41 8.44
N ARG A 158 6.60 3.15 8.14
CA ARG A 158 6.55 2.64 6.76
C ARG A 158 5.48 3.39 5.96
N ARG A 159 5.83 3.77 4.73
CA ARG A 159 4.91 4.42 3.78
C ARG A 159 5.31 4.10 2.33
N THR A 160 4.31 3.90 1.48
CA THR A 160 4.44 3.95 0.02
C THR A 160 4.67 5.39 -0.44
N VAL A 161 5.71 5.62 -1.24
CA VAL A 161 6.07 6.95 -1.75
C VAL A 161 5.89 6.97 -3.25
N LYS A 162 5.07 7.90 -3.75
CA LYS A 162 4.59 7.93 -5.14
C LYS A 162 5.24 9.04 -5.97
N SER A 163 6.04 9.92 -5.39
CA SER A 163 6.72 11.00 -6.10
C SER A 163 8.09 11.31 -5.50
N GLY A 164 8.97 11.93 -6.29
CA GLY A 164 10.26 12.46 -5.79
C GLY A 164 11.33 11.40 -5.60
N LEU A 165 11.23 10.28 -6.32
CA LEU A 165 12.25 9.24 -6.33
C LEU A 165 13.43 9.70 -7.18
N LEU A 166 14.63 9.65 -6.59
CA LEU A 166 15.85 10.12 -7.22
C LEU A 166 16.27 9.22 -8.40
N PRO A 167 16.84 9.80 -9.47
CA PRO A 167 17.27 9.09 -10.68
C PRO A 167 18.46 8.14 -10.50
N LYS A 168 18.96 7.98 -9.27
CA LYS A 168 20.18 7.24 -8.97
C LYS A 168 19.87 5.76 -8.78
N GLU A 169 20.52 4.90 -9.56
CA GLU A 169 20.40 3.45 -9.45
C GLU A 169 20.80 2.93 -8.07
N LEU A 170 20.16 1.84 -7.62
CA LEU A 170 20.39 1.27 -6.30
C LEU A 170 21.78 0.66 -6.22
N LYS A 171 22.48 0.89 -5.10
CA LYS A 171 23.78 0.29 -4.83
C LYS A 171 23.62 -1.20 -4.50
N ASP A 172 24.59 -2.03 -4.89
CA ASP A 172 24.60 -3.46 -4.58
C ASP A 172 24.45 -3.78 -3.09
N ALA A 173 25.03 -2.95 -2.21
CA ALA A 173 24.90 -3.12 -0.77
C ALA A 173 23.45 -2.97 -0.28
N ASP A 174 22.69 -2.05 -0.88
CA ASP A 174 21.27 -1.88 -0.55
C ASP A 174 20.42 -2.96 -1.24
N LEU A 175 20.75 -3.34 -2.48
CA LEU A 175 20.10 -4.47 -3.15
C LEU A 175 20.21 -5.77 -2.34
N ARG A 176 21.38 -6.08 -1.78
CA ARG A 176 21.55 -7.24 -0.88
C ARG A 176 20.61 -7.20 0.32
N VAL A 177 20.45 -6.02 0.93
CA VAL A 177 19.52 -5.83 2.07
C VAL A 177 18.06 -6.06 1.66
N LEU A 178 17.66 -5.55 0.50
CA LEU A 178 16.30 -5.74 -0.01
C LEU A 178 16.03 -7.19 -0.45
N THR A 179 17.06 -7.86 -0.97
CA THR A 179 16.97 -9.22 -1.48
C THR A 179 16.85 -10.23 -0.35
N GLU A 180 17.44 -9.97 0.82
CA GLU A 180 17.55 -10.98 1.88
C GLU A 180 16.21 -11.62 2.31
N PRO A 181 15.12 -10.86 2.57
CA PRO A 181 13.81 -11.48 2.88
C PRO A 181 13.24 -12.36 1.77
N LEU A 182 13.64 -12.09 0.52
CA LEU A 182 13.07 -12.68 -0.69
C LEU A 182 13.96 -13.74 -1.34
N LYS A 183 15.23 -13.83 -0.93
CA LYS A 183 16.25 -14.70 -1.52
C LYS A 183 16.33 -14.51 -3.04
N ASP A 184 16.25 -15.58 -3.81
CA ASP A 184 16.32 -15.61 -5.28
C ASP A 184 15.03 -15.10 -5.99
N ARG A 185 14.08 -14.53 -5.24
CA ARG A 185 12.77 -14.13 -5.76
C ARG A 185 12.60 -12.63 -6.01
N LEU A 186 13.66 -11.84 -5.83
CA LEU A 186 13.68 -10.40 -6.12
C LEU A 186 14.60 -10.11 -7.32
N PHE A 187 14.07 -9.44 -8.33
CA PHE A 187 14.82 -9.06 -9.53
C PHE A 187 14.84 -7.54 -9.67
N TYR A 188 16.03 -6.96 -9.83
CA TYR A 188 16.21 -5.52 -10.05
C TYR A 188 16.50 -5.22 -11.52
N PHE A 189 15.74 -4.29 -12.08
CA PHE A 189 15.92 -3.76 -13.42
C PHE A 189 16.30 -2.29 -13.31
N PRO A 190 17.60 -1.96 -13.45
CA PRO A 190 18.08 -0.60 -13.40
C PRO A 190 17.42 0.26 -14.47
N ARG A 191 17.15 1.53 -14.15
CA ARG A 191 16.44 2.45 -15.04
C ARG A 191 17.08 2.64 -16.42
N SER A 192 18.39 2.42 -16.53
CA SER A 192 19.15 2.55 -17.77
C SER A 192 18.88 1.41 -18.77
N THR A 193 18.28 0.30 -18.30
CA THR A 193 18.05 -0.89 -19.12
C THR A 193 16.81 -0.78 -20.02
N SER A 194 16.87 -1.43 -21.18
CA SER A 194 15.71 -1.58 -22.08
C SER A 194 14.53 -2.30 -21.40
N HIS A 195 14.82 -3.24 -20.49
CA HIS A 195 13.80 -3.97 -19.74
C HIS A 195 13.05 -3.06 -18.75
N ALA A 196 13.75 -2.15 -18.06
CA ALA A 196 13.10 -1.15 -17.21
C ALA A 196 12.17 -0.22 -18.01
N LYS A 197 12.56 0.13 -19.25
CA LYS A 197 11.70 0.87 -20.17
C LYS A 197 10.48 0.05 -20.59
N CYS A 198 10.65 -1.23 -20.91
CA CYS A 198 9.55 -2.14 -21.24
C CYS A 198 8.53 -2.25 -20.10
N ILE A 199 9.00 -2.43 -18.85
CA ILE A 199 8.14 -2.44 -17.66
C ILE A 199 7.38 -1.12 -17.53
N ALA A 200 8.08 0.02 -17.66
CA ALA A 200 7.46 1.34 -17.55
C ALA A 200 6.36 1.57 -18.60
N ASP A 201 6.62 1.20 -19.86
CA ASP A 201 5.68 1.35 -20.97
C ASP A 201 4.47 0.42 -20.77
N GLY A 202 4.70 -0.84 -20.37
CA GLY A 202 3.64 -1.80 -20.06
C GLY A 202 2.74 -1.34 -18.90
N ILE A 203 3.33 -0.78 -17.85
CA ILE A 203 2.57 -0.20 -16.73
C ILE A 203 1.68 0.96 -17.17
N VAL A 204 2.22 1.86 -18.00
CA VAL A 204 1.42 2.98 -18.53
C VAL A 204 0.26 2.46 -19.36
N GLU A 205 0.49 1.46 -20.21
CA GLU A 205 -0.55 0.91 -21.07
C GLU A 205 -1.63 0.17 -20.29
N SER A 206 -1.26 -0.70 -19.35
CA SER A 206 -2.22 -1.36 -18.46
C SER A 206 -3.00 -0.34 -17.61
N TYR A 207 -2.35 0.75 -17.17
CA TYR A 207 -3.05 1.82 -16.46
C TYR A 207 -4.06 2.55 -17.36
N ARG A 208 -3.78 2.76 -18.66
CA ARG A 208 -4.74 3.33 -19.61
C ARG A 208 -5.96 2.43 -19.76
N VAL A 209 -5.74 1.14 -20.03
CA VAL A 209 -6.81 0.14 -20.15
C VAL A 209 -7.69 0.12 -18.90
N GLN A 210 -7.08 0.08 -17.72
CA GLN A 210 -7.81 0.10 -16.45
C GLN A 210 -8.61 1.41 -16.25
N THR A 211 -8.02 2.56 -16.61
CA THR A 211 -8.65 3.89 -16.49
C THR A 211 -9.84 4.05 -17.44
N ASP A 212 -9.77 3.46 -18.63
CA ASP A 212 -10.85 3.50 -19.63
C ASP A 212 -11.98 2.53 -19.29
N ARG A 213 -11.69 1.48 -18.50
CA ARG A 213 -12.67 0.50 -18.03
C ARG A 213 -13.53 1.08 -16.89
N ASP A 214 -14.74 1.49 -17.23
CA ASP A 214 -15.69 2.14 -16.30
C ASP A 214 -15.89 1.41 -14.97
N ARG A 215 -15.91 0.07 -14.94
CA ARG A 215 -16.02 -0.68 -13.68
C ARG A 215 -14.84 -0.42 -12.73
N ALA A 216 -13.61 -0.37 -13.25
CA ALA A 216 -12.41 -0.10 -12.47
C ALA A 216 -12.34 1.36 -12.05
N GLN A 217 -12.67 2.29 -12.96
CA GLN A 217 -12.68 3.71 -12.62
C GLN A 217 -13.73 4.03 -11.54
N LYS A 218 -14.90 3.38 -11.59
CA LYS A 218 -15.94 3.50 -10.55
C LYS A 218 -15.47 2.94 -9.22
N GLU A 219 -14.81 1.78 -9.22
CA GLU A 219 -14.20 1.20 -8.01
C GLU A 219 -13.14 2.13 -7.42
N LEU A 220 -12.24 2.69 -8.24
CA LEU A 220 -11.27 3.70 -7.80
C LEU A 220 -11.96 4.93 -7.17
N ALA A 221 -13.00 5.46 -7.81
CA ALA A 221 -13.78 6.59 -7.29
C ALA A 221 -14.39 6.30 -5.92
N GLN A 222 -14.84 5.07 -5.69
CA GLN A 222 -15.36 4.61 -4.40
C GLN A 222 -14.28 4.50 -3.32
N TRP A 223 -13.00 4.34 -3.69
CA TRP A 223 -11.89 4.24 -2.75
C TRP A 223 -11.11 5.54 -2.54
N ILE A 224 -11.37 6.59 -3.32
CA ILE A 224 -10.83 7.92 -3.05
C ILE A 224 -11.61 8.57 -1.88
N ARG A 225 -10.88 9.18 -0.95
CA ARG A 225 -11.40 9.94 0.19
C ARG A 225 -11.12 11.41 -0.03
N LEU A 226 -12.12 12.14 -0.51
CA LEU A 226 -12.05 13.58 -0.77
C LEU A 226 -12.43 14.33 0.52
N GLY A 227 -11.46 15.08 1.06
CA GLY A 227 -11.64 15.89 2.26
C GLY A 227 -11.50 15.13 3.59
N GLU A 228 -11.19 15.88 4.64
CA GLU A 228 -10.92 15.35 5.98
C GLU A 228 -12.12 14.60 6.58
N LYS A 229 -13.35 15.05 6.32
CA LYS A 229 -14.58 14.40 6.83
C LYS A 229 -14.69 12.94 6.36
N GLN A 230 -14.51 12.69 5.07
CA GLN A 230 -14.55 11.33 4.51
C GLN A 230 -13.35 10.51 5.00
N ALA A 231 -12.17 11.12 5.05
CA ALA A 231 -10.97 10.46 5.56
C ALA A 231 -11.14 9.98 7.01
N ARG A 232 -11.66 10.84 7.90
CA ARG A 232 -11.95 10.49 9.31
C ARG A 232 -13.05 9.44 9.46
N LYS A 233 -14.10 9.54 8.65
CA LYS A 233 -15.24 8.61 8.68
C LYS A 233 -14.83 7.18 8.33
N HIS A 234 -13.99 7.03 7.31
CA HIS A 234 -13.69 5.70 6.77
C HIS A 234 -12.33 5.14 7.21
N ARG A 235 -11.33 6.00 7.47
CA ARG A 235 -9.95 5.64 7.84
C ARG A 235 -9.32 4.55 6.94
N ASP A 236 -9.71 4.57 5.68
CA ASP A 236 -9.25 3.69 4.60
C ASP A 236 -9.14 4.47 3.29
N GLY A 237 -8.88 3.80 2.17
CA GLY A 237 -8.89 4.46 0.87
C GLY A 237 -7.71 5.42 0.65
N LEU A 238 -7.81 6.14 -0.47
CA LEU A 238 -6.79 7.06 -0.98
C LEU A 238 -7.19 8.51 -0.70
N THR A 239 -6.49 9.19 0.22
CA THR A 239 -6.60 10.64 0.41
C THR A 239 -5.74 11.39 -0.61
N ALA A 240 -5.95 12.71 -0.79
CA ALA A 240 -5.08 13.54 -1.63
C ALA A 240 -3.59 13.39 -1.24
N GLN A 241 -3.29 13.49 0.06
CA GLN A 241 -1.94 13.26 0.58
C GLN A 241 -1.44 11.83 0.34
N GLY A 242 -2.29 10.81 0.47
CA GLY A 242 -1.95 9.40 0.18
C GLY A 242 -1.72 9.12 -1.31
N MET A 243 -2.17 10.01 -2.19
CA MET A 243 -1.87 10.02 -3.61
C MET A 243 -0.66 10.91 -3.95
N ASP A 244 0.03 11.49 -2.98
CA ASP A 244 1.08 12.50 -3.15
C ASP A 244 0.58 13.69 -4.00
N ILE A 245 -0.67 14.11 -3.80
CA ILE A 245 -1.21 15.39 -4.29
C ILE A 245 -1.19 16.36 -3.11
N THR A 246 -0.24 17.28 -3.11
CA THR A 246 0.05 18.20 -2.00
C THR A 246 -0.06 19.66 -2.42
N GLY A 247 0.06 20.59 -1.47
CA GLY A 247 0.02 22.03 -1.74
C GLY A 247 -1.35 22.50 -2.27
N PRO A 248 -1.38 23.54 -3.13
CA PRO A 248 -2.63 24.08 -3.67
C PRO A 248 -3.48 23.04 -4.43
N ALA A 249 -2.83 22.12 -5.17
CA ALA A 249 -3.53 21.05 -5.86
C ALA A 249 -4.19 20.07 -4.88
N GLY A 250 -3.50 19.69 -3.80
CA GLY A 250 -4.07 18.83 -2.76
C GLY A 250 -5.25 19.50 -2.06
N TRP A 251 -5.10 20.78 -1.71
CA TRP A 251 -6.19 21.57 -1.13
C TRP A 251 -7.41 21.63 -2.06
N TYR A 252 -7.20 21.82 -3.37
CA TYR A 252 -8.29 21.82 -4.34
C TYR A 252 -9.01 20.47 -4.41
N VAL A 253 -8.27 19.37 -4.48
CA VAL A 253 -8.83 18.01 -4.48
C VAL A 253 -9.67 17.77 -3.22
N ASP A 254 -9.18 18.19 -2.06
CA ASP A 254 -9.87 17.94 -0.78
C ASP A 254 -11.14 18.79 -0.57
N HIS A 255 -11.27 19.94 -1.23
CA HIS A 255 -12.37 20.89 -0.97
C HIS A 255 -13.37 21.05 -2.13
N PHE A 256 -12.96 20.81 -3.37
CA PHE A 256 -13.80 21.12 -4.55
C PHE A 256 -14.07 19.93 -5.46
N MET A 257 -13.43 18.78 -5.21
CA MET A 257 -13.71 17.56 -5.97
C MET A 257 -14.68 16.66 -5.23
N ASN A 258 -15.48 15.93 -5.99
CA ASN A 258 -16.35 14.85 -5.53
C ASN A 258 -16.11 13.56 -6.34
N GLN A 259 -16.81 12.48 -5.98
CA GLN A 259 -16.63 11.18 -6.65
C GLN A 259 -16.98 11.20 -8.14
N ALA A 260 -17.95 12.03 -8.58
CA ALA A 260 -18.30 12.13 -9.99
C ALA A 260 -17.15 12.77 -10.80
N ASP A 261 -16.38 13.68 -10.20
CA ASP A 261 -15.22 14.28 -10.87
C ASP A 261 -14.16 13.22 -11.22
N VAL A 262 -14.01 12.17 -10.41
CA VAL A 262 -13.09 11.04 -10.66
C VAL A 262 -13.48 10.28 -11.94
N MET A 263 -14.77 10.27 -12.30
CA MET A 263 -15.26 9.59 -13.50
C MET A 263 -15.04 10.39 -14.79
N THR A 264 -14.70 11.69 -14.69
CA THR A 264 -14.61 12.58 -15.85
C THR A 264 -13.41 12.27 -16.76
N PRO A 265 -13.51 12.54 -18.07
CA PRO A 265 -12.39 12.39 -19.01
C PRO A 265 -11.15 13.21 -18.59
N LEU A 266 -11.35 14.39 -18.01
CA LEU A 266 -10.26 15.24 -17.55
C LEU A 266 -9.47 14.60 -16.40
N PHE A 267 -10.18 14.00 -15.43
CA PHE A 267 -9.52 13.29 -14.33
C PHE A 267 -8.74 12.08 -14.85
N ARG A 268 -9.36 11.25 -15.71
CA ARG A 268 -8.71 10.10 -16.36
C ARG A 268 -7.42 10.51 -17.07
N LYS A 269 -7.48 11.54 -17.91
CA LYS A 269 -6.31 12.09 -18.60
C LYS A 269 -5.21 12.52 -17.63
N LYS A 270 -5.56 13.27 -16.57
CA LYS A 270 -4.59 13.73 -15.56
C LYS A 270 -3.99 12.57 -14.76
N ALA A 271 -4.77 11.54 -14.47
CA ALA A 271 -4.29 10.33 -13.81
C ALA A 271 -3.25 9.60 -14.69
N ILE A 272 -3.53 9.43 -15.99
CA ILE A 272 -2.58 8.86 -16.95
C ILE A 272 -1.31 9.71 -17.08
N GLU A 273 -1.43 11.03 -17.23
CA GLU A 273 -0.26 11.94 -17.28
C GLU A 273 0.62 11.81 -16.04
N LYS A 274 -0.01 11.70 -14.86
CA LYS A 274 0.69 11.49 -13.60
C LYS A 274 1.39 10.13 -13.56
N THR A 275 0.73 9.04 -13.98
CA THR A 275 1.32 7.72 -14.06
C THR A 275 2.54 7.72 -15.00
N ILE A 276 2.45 8.34 -16.17
CA ILE A 276 3.57 8.50 -17.12
C ILE A 276 4.76 9.22 -16.47
N LYS A 277 4.51 10.30 -15.73
CA LYS A 277 5.57 11.00 -15.00
C LYS A 277 6.20 10.07 -13.96
N GLN A 278 5.37 9.34 -13.21
CA GLN A 278 5.83 8.45 -12.17
C GLN A 278 6.70 7.31 -12.71
N THR A 279 6.33 6.66 -13.80
CA THR A 279 7.12 5.54 -14.36
C THR A 279 8.53 5.95 -14.83
N ARG A 280 8.79 7.24 -15.01
CA ARG A 280 10.09 7.80 -15.41
C ARG A 280 10.98 8.23 -14.24
N GLU A 281 10.43 8.30 -13.03
CA GLU A 281 11.16 8.64 -11.81
C GLU A 281 11.80 7.41 -11.16
N GLY A 282 12.84 7.63 -10.35
CA GLY A 282 13.48 6.59 -9.56
C GLY A 282 14.64 5.86 -10.21
N ALA A 283 15.09 4.83 -9.50
CA ALA A 283 16.26 4.01 -9.78
C ALA A 283 15.97 2.86 -10.76
N GLY A 284 14.70 2.54 -11.00
CA GLY A 284 14.27 1.42 -11.83
C GLY A 284 13.12 0.66 -11.20
N TRP A 285 13.10 -0.65 -11.44
CA TRP A 285 12.01 -1.54 -11.05
C TRP A 285 12.51 -2.75 -10.27
N LEU A 286 11.75 -3.14 -9.25
CA LEU A 286 11.89 -4.42 -8.58
C LEU A 286 10.70 -5.30 -8.95
N ILE A 287 10.98 -6.54 -9.35
CA ILE A 287 9.97 -7.57 -9.56
C ILE A 287 10.12 -8.61 -8.46
N ILE A 288 9.05 -8.85 -7.71
CA ILE A 288 8.97 -9.95 -6.75
C ILE A 288 8.21 -11.08 -7.39
N THR A 289 8.76 -12.29 -7.31
CA THR A 289 8.13 -13.51 -7.80
C THR A 289 7.78 -14.45 -6.65
N SER A 290 6.92 -15.42 -6.93
CA SER A 290 6.60 -16.54 -6.03
C SER A 290 6.92 -17.88 -6.70
N PRO A 291 7.03 -19.00 -5.94
CA PRO A 291 7.17 -20.34 -6.51
C PRO A 291 5.94 -20.78 -7.32
N GLY A 292 4.76 -20.35 -6.90
CA GLY A 292 3.47 -20.61 -7.53
C GLY A 292 2.44 -19.54 -7.20
N ASN A 293 1.15 -19.84 -7.38
CA ASN A 293 0.04 -18.92 -7.11
C ASN A 293 -0.94 -19.46 -6.06
N THR A 294 -0.53 -20.44 -5.25
CA THR A 294 -1.37 -20.98 -4.18
C THR A 294 -1.60 -19.94 -3.08
N VAL A 295 -2.60 -20.17 -2.22
CA VAL A 295 -2.83 -19.34 -1.03
C VAL A 295 -1.55 -19.21 -0.19
N ALA A 296 -0.83 -20.33 0.01
CA ALA A 296 0.42 -20.35 0.76
C ALA A 296 1.51 -19.49 0.09
N ASP A 297 1.65 -19.58 -1.23
CA ASP A 297 2.62 -18.78 -2.00
C ASP A 297 2.34 -17.28 -1.87
N LEU A 298 1.07 -16.87 -1.99
CA LEU A 298 0.67 -15.47 -1.91
C LEU A 298 0.85 -14.91 -0.50
N ILE A 299 0.43 -15.65 0.51
CA ILE A 299 0.61 -15.25 1.92
C ILE A 299 2.09 -15.08 2.23
N GLU A 300 2.93 -16.06 1.87
CA GLU A 300 4.36 -15.99 2.12
C GLU A 300 5.04 -14.85 1.34
N THR A 301 4.65 -14.63 0.09
CA THR A 301 5.18 -13.53 -0.72
C THR A 301 4.81 -12.18 -0.13
N GLY A 302 3.57 -12.03 0.37
CA GLY A 302 3.12 -10.83 1.07
C GLY A 302 3.90 -10.55 2.36
N ARG A 303 4.20 -11.61 3.14
CA ARG A 303 5.02 -11.49 4.35
C ARG A 303 6.43 -10.99 4.02
N ARG A 304 7.09 -11.62 3.05
CA ARG A 304 8.46 -11.25 2.63
C ARG A 304 8.52 -9.86 2.00
N PHE A 305 7.49 -9.47 1.24
CA PHE A 305 7.36 -8.12 0.74
C PHE A 305 7.33 -7.09 1.88
N GLU A 306 6.55 -7.32 2.94
CA GLU A 306 6.49 -6.38 4.07
C GLU A 306 7.83 -6.29 4.80
N GLN A 307 8.54 -7.41 5.02
CA GLN A 307 9.90 -7.41 5.57
C GLN A 307 10.86 -6.55 4.73
N MET A 308 10.86 -6.75 3.40
CA MET A 308 11.67 -5.96 2.47
C MET A 308 11.29 -4.48 2.49
N ALA A 309 9.99 -4.16 2.50
CA ALA A 309 9.50 -2.79 2.53
C ALA A 309 9.89 -2.05 3.84
N LEU A 310 9.96 -2.76 4.96
CA LEU A 310 10.41 -2.23 6.25
C LEU A 310 11.93 -1.95 6.26
N LEU A 311 12.73 -2.75 5.55
CA LEU A 311 14.17 -2.51 5.37
C LEU A 311 14.45 -1.37 4.38
N ALA A 312 13.67 -1.26 3.31
CA ALA A 312 13.84 -0.24 2.29
C ALA A 312 13.80 1.18 2.87
N ARG A 313 12.87 1.43 3.80
CA ARG A 313 12.78 2.71 4.48
C ARG A 313 14.07 3.09 5.22
N GLU A 314 14.70 2.15 5.91
CA GLU A 314 15.95 2.39 6.67
C GLU A 314 17.10 2.80 5.74
N ARG A 315 17.06 2.34 4.49
CA ARG A 315 18.00 2.71 3.43
C ARG A 315 17.61 3.97 2.66
N ARG A 316 16.54 4.66 3.08
CA ARG A 316 15.91 5.77 2.35
C ARG A 316 15.54 5.39 0.91
N ILE A 317 15.10 4.15 0.73
CA ILE A 317 14.63 3.63 -0.56
C ILE A 317 13.11 3.60 -0.54
N ALA A 318 12.51 4.46 -1.35
CA ALA A 318 11.09 4.50 -1.60
C ALA A 318 10.67 3.34 -2.50
N ILE A 319 9.51 2.76 -2.16
CA ILE A 319 8.85 1.72 -2.95
C ILE A 319 7.44 2.19 -3.31
N HIS A 320 7.08 2.00 -4.58
CA HIS A 320 5.76 2.25 -5.12
C HIS A 320 5.27 1.01 -5.87
N PRO A 321 4.36 0.20 -5.26
CA PRO A 321 3.67 -0.84 -6.00
C PRO A 321 2.86 -0.22 -7.15
N MET A 322 3.14 -0.67 -8.36
CA MET A 322 2.44 -0.29 -9.59
C MET A 322 2.16 -1.61 -10.31
N THR A 323 1.07 -2.27 -9.94
CA THR A 323 0.80 -3.66 -10.29
C THR A 323 -0.20 -3.82 -11.44
N GLN A 324 -0.57 -2.72 -12.11
CA GLN A 324 -1.54 -2.72 -13.21
C GLN A 324 -1.18 -3.70 -14.34
N LEU A 325 0.13 -3.85 -14.60
CA LEU A 325 0.65 -4.83 -15.57
C LEU A 325 0.25 -6.28 -15.24
N LEU A 326 0.05 -6.59 -13.96
CA LEU A 326 -0.38 -7.91 -13.47
C LEU A 326 -1.90 -8.00 -13.27
N GLU A 327 -2.62 -6.89 -13.35
CA GLU A 327 -4.07 -6.80 -13.08
C GLU A 327 -4.89 -6.89 -14.38
N GLU A 328 -4.41 -6.27 -15.47
CA GLU A 328 -5.08 -6.30 -16.76
C GLU A 328 -4.64 -7.49 -17.61
N GLU A 329 -5.59 -8.12 -18.30
CA GLU A 329 -5.36 -9.29 -19.14
C GLU A 329 -4.29 -9.04 -20.20
N SER A 330 -4.31 -7.89 -20.86
CA SER A 330 -3.30 -7.51 -21.85
C SER A 330 -1.89 -7.43 -21.25
N GLY A 331 -1.77 -6.94 -20.01
CA GLY A 331 -0.50 -6.91 -19.28
C GLY A 331 -0.02 -8.30 -18.90
N GLN A 332 -0.92 -9.15 -18.41
CA GLN A 332 -0.62 -10.56 -18.09
C GLN A 332 -0.16 -11.33 -19.33
N GLN A 333 -0.78 -11.11 -20.49
CA GLN A 333 -0.38 -11.71 -21.76
C GLN A 333 1.04 -11.28 -22.17
N VAL A 334 1.41 -10.01 -21.97
CA VAL A 334 2.78 -9.52 -22.23
C VAL A 334 3.78 -10.26 -21.34
N VAL A 335 3.49 -10.40 -20.04
CA VAL A 335 4.35 -11.15 -19.12
C VAL A 335 4.48 -12.62 -19.55
N ASN A 336 3.36 -13.30 -19.81
CA ASN A 336 3.33 -14.72 -20.16
C ASN A 336 3.99 -15.03 -21.52
N THR A 337 3.97 -14.09 -22.46
CA THR A 337 4.61 -14.28 -23.78
C THR A 337 6.12 -14.12 -23.71
N ASN A 338 6.61 -13.21 -22.85
CA ASN A 338 8.04 -12.90 -22.74
C ASN A 338 8.77 -13.74 -21.68
N HIS A 339 8.03 -14.47 -20.83
CA HIS A 339 8.59 -15.25 -19.74
C HIS A 339 7.94 -16.64 -19.69
N GLY A 340 8.75 -17.67 -19.41
CA GLY A 340 8.24 -19.03 -19.24
C GLY A 340 7.33 -19.16 -18.02
N PRO A 341 6.52 -20.23 -17.92
CA PRO A 341 5.52 -20.44 -16.87
C PRO A 341 6.09 -20.57 -15.45
N LYS A 342 7.42 -20.63 -15.33
CA LYS A 342 8.14 -20.70 -14.04
C LYS A 342 8.34 -19.33 -13.39
N ILE A 343 8.10 -18.23 -14.11
CA ILE A 343 8.20 -16.86 -13.58
C ILE A 343 6.79 -16.38 -13.21
N MET A 344 6.51 -16.30 -11.92
CA MET A 344 5.21 -15.89 -11.38
C MET A 344 5.37 -14.54 -10.66
N PRO A 345 5.34 -13.40 -11.36
CA PRO A 345 5.48 -12.10 -10.72
C PRO A 345 4.24 -11.79 -9.87
N GLN A 346 4.49 -11.33 -8.64
CA GLN A 346 3.46 -10.93 -7.68
C GLN A 346 3.49 -9.44 -7.38
N PHE A 347 4.65 -8.80 -7.52
CA PHE A 347 4.76 -7.35 -7.42
C PHE A 347 5.59 -6.78 -8.55
N VAL A 348 5.12 -5.66 -9.09
CA VAL A 348 5.89 -4.74 -9.92
C VAL A 348 6.04 -3.46 -9.11
N LEU A 349 7.27 -3.14 -8.73
CA LEU A 349 7.57 -2.07 -7.79
C LEU A 349 8.47 -1.04 -8.46
N ARG A 350 8.03 0.20 -8.59
CA ARG A 350 8.94 1.30 -8.89
C ARG A 350 9.74 1.62 -7.62
N VAL A 351 11.05 1.74 -7.75
CA VAL A 351 11.97 1.91 -6.62
C VAL A 351 12.92 3.08 -6.84
N GLY A 352 13.36 3.74 -5.78
CA GLY A 352 14.43 4.74 -5.86
C GLY A 352 14.76 5.36 -4.52
N TYR A 353 15.94 5.97 -4.42
CA TYR A 353 16.31 6.75 -3.23
C TYR A 353 15.42 7.98 -3.07
N VAL A 354 15.27 8.46 -1.85
CA VAL A 354 14.68 9.76 -1.53
C VAL A 354 15.62 10.55 -0.62
N GLU A 355 15.70 11.86 -0.79
CA GLU A 355 16.55 12.72 0.05
C GLU A 355 16.12 12.63 1.52
N LYS A 356 14.81 12.84 1.74
CA LYS A 356 14.13 12.69 3.01
C LYS A 356 12.95 11.76 2.83
N TYR A 357 12.87 10.72 3.66
CA TYR A 357 11.70 9.85 3.66
C TYR A 357 10.51 10.57 4.29
N PRO A 358 9.39 10.76 3.58
CA PRO A 358 8.25 11.52 4.10
C PRO A 358 7.53 10.75 5.21
N ASP A 359 6.91 11.49 6.13
CA ASP A 359 6.09 10.89 7.18
C ASP A 359 4.88 10.16 6.59
N PRO A 360 4.42 9.06 7.21
CA PRO A 360 3.22 8.36 6.74
C PRO A 360 1.96 9.21 6.85
N VAL A 361 1.07 9.09 5.87
CA VAL A 361 -0.21 9.83 5.80
C VAL A 361 -1.43 8.92 5.64
N SER A 362 -1.23 7.65 5.27
CA SER A 362 -2.34 6.71 5.09
C SER A 362 -3.00 6.39 6.42
N LEU A 363 -4.33 6.53 6.45
CA LEU A 363 -5.14 6.23 7.64
C LEU A 363 -5.35 4.73 7.79
N ARG A 364 -5.67 4.32 9.02
CA ARG A 364 -5.97 2.93 9.39
C ARG A 364 -7.22 2.85 10.25
N ARG A 365 -8.02 1.83 9.99
CA ARG A 365 -9.19 1.49 10.80
C ARG A 365 -8.73 1.10 12.21
N PRO A 366 -9.42 1.55 13.27
CA PRO A 366 -9.17 1.04 14.61
C PRO A 366 -9.51 -0.46 14.67
N VAL A 367 -8.91 -1.17 15.62
CA VAL A 367 -9.04 -2.63 15.76
C VAL A 367 -10.51 -3.06 15.83
N ASP A 368 -11.33 -2.33 16.60
CA ASP A 368 -12.76 -2.60 16.77
C ASP A 368 -13.55 -2.64 15.46
N TRP A 369 -13.10 -1.97 14.40
CA TRP A 369 -13.81 -1.92 13.12
C TRP A 369 -13.56 -3.13 12.23
N PHE A 370 -12.61 -3.99 12.60
CA PHE A 370 -12.32 -5.21 11.86
C PHE A 370 -12.37 -6.46 12.74
N LEU A 371 -12.82 -6.35 14.00
CA LEU A 371 -13.18 -7.52 14.78
C LEU A 371 -14.56 -8.04 14.36
N LYS A 372 -14.65 -9.36 14.19
CA LYS A 372 -15.91 -10.09 14.03
C LYS A 372 -16.26 -10.76 15.37
N SER A 373 -17.56 -10.79 15.67
CA SER A 373 -18.14 -11.47 16.83
C SER A 373 -18.05 -12.99 16.70
#